data_AF-A0A968JLZ2-F1
#
_entry.id   AF-A0A968JLZ2-F1
#
_cell.length_a   1.000
_cell.length_b   1.000
_cell.length_c   1.000
_cell.angle_alpha   90.00
_cell.angle_beta   90.00
_cell.angle_gamma   90.00
#
_symmetry.space_group_name_H-M   'P 1'
#
loop_
_entity.id
_entity.type
_entity.pdbx_description
1 polymer ?
#
loop_
_entity_poly.entity_id
_entity_poly.type
_entity_poly.pdbx_seq_one_letter_code
_entity_poly.pdbx_strand_id
1 'polypeptide(L)'
;MLGKGSPFYKAALASTNENVLIFIQLHGGNDALNTLVPIDQYSEYLFNRPSIALPDSGPRGILNVDESLPVGDQVGLHPDMEAFRRLYNDGKAVIVQNVGYPSMNMSHFRGARHSFYGARRQ
;
A
#
# COMPACT_ATOMS: atom_id res chain seq x y z
N MET A 1 8.31 14.07 2.34
CA MET A 1 8.16 12.71 2.92
C MET A 1 9.08 12.47 4.11
N LEU A 2 10.35 12.91 4.10
CA LEU A 2 11.31 12.69 5.21
C LEU A 2 11.54 13.89 6.15
N GLY A 3 10.82 14.99 5.98
CA GLY A 3 11.01 16.22 6.78
C GLY A 3 10.61 16.05 8.25
N LYS A 4 11.10 16.97 9.10
CA LYS A 4 10.74 17.04 10.54
C LYS A 4 9.22 17.09 10.70
N GLY A 5 8.66 16.21 11.52
CA GLY A 5 7.21 16.06 11.75
C GLY A 5 6.48 15.08 10.82
N SER A 6 7.15 14.51 9.81
CA SER A 6 6.57 13.47 8.95
C SER A 6 6.28 12.16 9.70
N PRO A 7 5.40 11.28 9.18
CA PRO A 7 5.17 9.95 9.76
C PRO A 7 6.46 9.13 9.90
N PHE A 8 7.35 9.18 8.89
CA PHE A 8 8.64 8.51 8.95
C PHE A 8 9.57 9.09 10.02
N TYR A 9 9.58 10.42 10.19
CA TYR A 9 10.33 11.06 11.27
C TYR A 9 9.82 10.66 12.65
N LYS A 10 8.50 10.58 12.84
CA LYS A 10 7.90 10.11 14.10
C LYS A 10 8.18 8.63 14.37
N ALA A 11 8.10 7.78 13.33
CA ALA A 11 8.42 6.37 13.43
C ALA A 11 9.90 6.13 13.78
N ALA A 12 10.81 6.92 13.20
CA ALA A 12 12.23 6.89 13.56
C ALA A 12 12.45 7.27 15.03
N LEU A 13 11.85 8.36 15.51
CA LEU A 13 11.97 8.78 16.92
C LEU A 13 11.40 7.77 17.92
N ALA A 14 10.39 7.00 17.53
CA ALA A 14 9.80 5.95 18.37
C ALA A 14 10.59 4.63 18.34
N SER A 15 11.61 4.54 17.48
CA SER A 15 12.40 3.32 17.33
C SER A 15 13.34 3.11 18.50
N THR A 16 13.50 1.85 18.92
CA THR A 16 14.48 1.43 19.94
C THR A 16 15.85 1.08 19.34
N ASN A 17 16.01 1.21 18.01
CA ASN A 17 17.27 0.99 17.30
C ASN A 17 18.07 2.30 17.10
N GLU A 18 19.16 2.24 16.34
CA GLU A 18 20.03 3.40 16.03
C GLU A 18 19.41 4.43 15.06
N ASN A 19 18.08 4.55 15.00
CA ASN A 19 17.33 5.39 14.05
C ASN A 19 17.61 5.05 12.56
N VAL A 20 17.82 3.78 12.25
CA VAL A 20 18.07 3.32 10.88
C VAL A 20 16.75 3.14 10.14
N LEU A 21 16.62 3.80 8.98
CA LEU A 21 15.48 3.68 8.08
C LEU A 21 15.90 3.05 6.76
N ILE A 22 15.29 1.92 6.42
CA ILE A 22 15.55 1.20 5.17
C ILE A 22 14.38 1.44 4.22
N PHE A 23 14.69 1.92 3.02
CA PHE A 23 13.75 2.01 1.91
C PHE A 23 14.00 0.89 0.92
N ILE A 24 12.98 0.07 0.68
CA ILE A 24 13.00 -0.96 -0.36
C ILE A 24 12.06 -0.51 -1.48
N GLN A 25 12.63 -0.16 -2.63
CA GLN A 25 11.86 0.13 -3.84
C GLN A 25 11.74 -1.14 -4.67
N LEU A 26 10.52 -1.63 -4.84
CA LEU A 26 10.24 -2.76 -5.71
C LEU A 26 10.09 -2.26 -7.16
N HIS A 27 10.93 -2.76 -8.07
CA HIS A 27 10.79 -2.53 -9.50
C HIS A 27 9.98 -3.66 -10.13
N GLY A 28 8.96 -3.31 -10.90
CA GLY A 28 8.11 -4.29 -11.60
C GLY A 28 6.70 -3.76 -11.84
N GLY A 29 5.84 -4.61 -12.40
CA GLY A 29 4.42 -4.34 -12.60
C GLY A 29 3.59 -4.91 -11.46
N ASN A 30 3.47 -4.17 -10.35
CA ASN A 30 2.52 -4.54 -9.30
C ASN A 30 1.11 -4.10 -9.72
N ASP A 31 0.20 -5.06 -9.78
CA ASP A 31 -1.23 -4.81 -9.89
C ASP A 31 -1.81 -4.43 -8.52
N ALA A 32 -1.82 -3.13 -8.25
CA ALA A 32 -2.22 -2.59 -6.94
C ALA A 32 -3.62 -3.02 -6.51
N LEU A 33 -4.58 -3.14 -7.44
CA LEU A 33 -5.95 -3.53 -7.13
C LEU A 33 -6.11 -5.03 -6.87
N ASN A 34 -5.18 -5.89 -7.29
CA ASN A 34 -5.14 -7.29 -6.83
C ASN A 34 -4.28 -7.47 -5.58
N THR A 35 -3.41 -6.51 -5.25
CA THR A 35 -2.62 -6.52 -4.01
C THR A 35 -3.43 -6.00 -2.82
N LEU A 36 -4.17 -4.91 -3.03
CA LEU A 36 -4.95 -4.21 -2.01
C LEU A 36 -6.32 -3.83 -2.61
N VAL A 37 -7.34 -4.65 -2.32
CA VAL A 37 -8.71 -4.50 -2.82
C VAL A 37 -9.52 -3.64 -1.82
N PRO A 38 -10.16 -2.54 -2.23
CA PRO A 38 -11.12 -1.83 -1.39
C PRO A 38 -12.37 -2.69 -1.20
N ILE A 39 -12.72 -3.00 0.05
CA ILE A 39 -13.81 -3.93 0.36
C ILE A 39 -15.18 -3.31 0.03
N ASP A 40 -15.35 -2.02 0.30
CA ASP A 40 -16.56 -1.26 0.02
C ASP A 40 -16.90 -1.16 -1.49
N GLN A 41 -15.90 -1.27 -2.36
CA GLN A 41 -16.02 -1.17 -3.82
C GLN A 41 -15.83 -2.52 -4.53
N TYR A 42 -15.96 -3.64 -3.81
CA TYR A 42 -15.71 -4.97 -4.37
C TYR A 42 -16.56 -5.26 -5.62
N SER A 43 -17.83 -4.85 -5.64
CA SER A 43 -18.71 -5.03 -6.81
C SER A 43 -18.19 -4.33 -8.07
N GLU A 44 -17.70 -3.10 -7.93
CA GLU A 44 -17.12 -2.34 -9.05
C GLU A 44 -15.77 -2.92 -9.49
N TYR A 45 -14.94 -3.33 -8.53
CA TYR A 45 -13.70 -4.04 -8.78
C TYR A 45 -13.94 -5.32 -9.61
N LEU A 46 -14.90 -6.15 -9.21
CA LEU A 46 -15.28 -7.37 -9.92
C LEU A 46 -15.84 -7.07 -11.32
N PHE A 47 -16.74 -6.09 -11.43
CA PHE A 47 -17.34 -5.69 -12.71
C PHE A 47 -16.29 -5.20 -13.71
N ASN A 48 -15.32 -4.40 -13.27
CA ASN A 48 -14.26 -3.86 -14.13
C ASN A 48 -13.16 -4.89 -14.44
N ARG A 49 -13.07 -5.99 -13.67
CA ARG A 49 -11.95 -6.95 -13.73
C ARG A 49 -12.40 -8.42 -13.70
N PRO A 50 -13.42 -8.82 -14.49
CA PRO A 50 -14.12 -10.10 -14.30
C PRO A 50 -13.23 -11.34 -14.48
N SER A 51 -12.16 -11.25 -15.26
CA SER A 51 -11.25 -12.36 -15.54
C SER A 51 -10.13 -12.53 -14.51
N ILE A 52 -9.84 -11.50 -13.71
CA ILE A 52 -8.67 -11.45 -12.81
C ILE A 52 -9.01 -10.98 -11.40
N ALA A 53 -10.28 -10.68 -11.12
CA ALA A 53 -10.74 -10.30 -9.80
C ALA A 53 -10.55 -11.45 -8.82
N LEU A 54 -10.10 -11.11 -7.62
CA LEU A 54 -10.02 -12.06 -6.52
C LEU A 54 -11.43 -12.40 -6.01
N PRO A 55 -11.71 -13.66 -5.64
CA PRO A 55 -12.94 -14.02 -4.94
C PRO A 55 -13.07 -13.30 -3.60
N ASP A 56 -14.29 -13.00 -3.17
CA ASP A 56 -14.59 -12.45 -1.84
C ASP A 56 -14.46 -13.48 -0.72
N SER A 57 -14.50 -14.77 -1.05
CA SER A 57 -14.60 -15.87 -0.11
C SER A 57 -13.93 -17.15 -0.61
N GLY A 58 -13.78 -18.13 0.29
CA GLY A 58 -13.16 -19.42 0.00
C GLY A 58 -11.63 -19.43 0.14
N PRO A 59 -10.95 -20.52 -0.28
CA PRO A 59 -9.52 -20.72 -0.02
C PRO A 59 -8.58 -19.71 -0.70
N ARG A 60 -9.08 -19.04 -1.74
CA ARG A 60 -8.37 -17.97 -2.47
C ARG A 60 -9.07 -16.62 -2.33
N GLY A 61 -9.94 -16.52 -1.32
CA GLY A 61 -10.66 -15.29 -1.00
C GLY A 61 -9.71 -14.19 -0.55
N ILE A 62 -10.15 -12.95 -0.75
CA ILE A 62 -9.46 -11.76 -0.26
C ILE A 62 -9.28 -11.84 1.26
N LEU A 63 -8.09 -11.48 1.73
CA LEU A 63 -7.76 -11.44 3.15
C LEU A 63 -8.07 -10.07 3.73
N ASN A 64 -9.20 -9.89 4.42
CA ASN A 64 -9.48 -8.62 5.09
C ASN A 64 -8.37 -8.30 6.12
N VAL A 65 -7.82 -7.10 6.01
CA VAL A 65 -6.71 -6.63 6.85
C VAL A 65 -7.19 -6.35 8.26
N ASP A 66 -8.32 -5.65 8.40
CA ASP A 66 -8.82 -5.19 9.69
C ASP A 66 -10.34 -4.97 9.62
N GLU A 67 -11.08 -5.97 10.09
CA GLU A 67 -12.55 -5.92 10.13
C GLU A 67 -13.10 -4.99 11.23
N SER A 68 -12.24 -4.47 12.11
CA SER A 68 -12.66 -3.51 13.16
C SER A 68 -12.84 -2.09 12.63
N LEU A 69 -12.28 -1.78 11.46
CA LEU A 69 -12.42 -0.49 10.81
C LEU A 69 -13.82 -0.31 10.18
N PRO A 70 -14.29 0.94 10.00
CA PRO A 70 -15.46 1.21 9.17
C PRO A 70 -15.28 0.61 7.77
N VAL A 71 -16.35 0.07 7.17
CA VAL A 71 -16.28 -0.64 5.88
C VAL A 71 -15.59 0.16 4.76
N GLY A 72 -15.76 1.49 4.73
CA GLY A 72 -15.11 2.37 3.74
C GLY A 72 -13.60 2.50 3.90
N ASP A 73 -13.06 2.14 5.07
CA ASP A 73 -11.62 2.11 5.34
C ASP A 73 -11.04 0.69 5.28
N GLN A 74 -11.90 -0.33 5.11
CA GLN A 74 -11.47 -1.72 5.03
C GLN A 74 -10.85 -2.02 3.67
N VAL A 75 -9.71 -2.71 3.74
CA VAL A 75 -8.98 -3.20 2.58
C VAL A 75 -8.68 -4.67 2.74
N GLY A 76 -8.63 -5.34 1.61
CA GLY A 76 -8.32 -6.75 1.52
C GLY A 76 -7.02 -7.01 0.78
N LEU A 77 -6.22 -7.93 1.29
CA LEU A 77 -4.96 -8.34 0.68
C LEU A 77 -5.15 -9.54 -0.25
N HIS A 78 -4.25 -9.66 -1.22
CA HIS A 78 -4.12 -10.88 -2.03
C HIS A 78 -3.95 -12.11 -1.11
N PRO A 79 -4.54 -13.29 -1.44
CA PRO A 79 -4.45 -14.50 -0.62
C PRO A 79 -3.02 -14.96 -0.31
N ASP A 80 -2.06 -14.66 -1.20
CA ASP A 80 -0.64 -15.01 -0.99
C ASP A 80 0.10 -14.07 -0.03
N MET A 81 -0.55 -12.99 0.43
CA MET A 81 0.03 -12.01 1.36
C MET A 81 -0.30 -12.31 2.83
N GLU A 82 -0.56 -13.56 3.17
CA GLU A 82 -0.87 -13.96 4.55
C GLU A 82 0.25 -13.56 5.53
N ALA A 83 1.52 -13.68 5.12
CA ALA A 83 2.65 -13.25 5.94
C ALA A 83 2.61 -11.74 6.23
N PHE A 84 2.21 -10.92 5.26
CA PHE A 84 2.06 -9.48 5.46
C PHE A 84 0.89 -9.16 6.39
N ARG A 85 -0.24 -9.86 6.24
CA ARG A 85 -1.39 -9.74 7.16
C ARG A 85 -0.98 -10.05 8.61
N ARG A 86 -0.16 -11.09 8.82
CA ARG A 86 0.39 -11.40 10.16
C ARG A 86 1.24 -10.25 10.70
N LEU A 87 2.09 -9.64 9.88
CA LEU A 87 2.88 -8.46 10.30
C LEU A 87 1.97 -7.28 10.68
N TYR A 88 0.88 -7.05 9.93
CA TYR A 88 -0.09 -6.01 10.26
C TYR A 88 -0.76 -6.30 11.61
N ASN A 89 -1.25 -7.53 11.81
CA ASN A 89 -1.89 -7.95 13.06
C ASN A 89 -0.96 -7.85 14.27
N ASP A 90 0.34 -8.12 14.09
CA ASP A 90 1.38 -7.96 15.11
C ASP A 90 1.73 -6.48 15.41
N GLY A 91 1.12 -5.51 14.70
CA GLY A 91 1.47 -4.09 14.79
C GLY A 91 2.83 -3.74 14.20
N LYS A 92 3.39 -4.61 13.35
CA LYS A 92 4.72 -4.48 12.73
C LYS A 92 4.67 -3.97 11.28
N ALA A 93 3.49 -3.87 10.70
CA ALA A 93 3.28 -3.31 9.37
C ALA A 93 2.12 -2.32 9.39
N VAL A 94 2.20 -1.32 8.51
CA VAL A 94 1.13 -0.35 8.25
C VAL A 94 1.00 -0.16 6.76
N ILE A 95 -0.23 0.03 6.30
CA ILE A 95 -0.54 0.31 4.90
C ILE A 95 -0.79 1.82 4.79
N VAL A 96 -0.09 2.48 3.86
CA VAL A 96 -0.29 3.90 3.57
C VAL A 96 -0.78 4.03 2.14
N GLN A 97 -2.04 4.44 2.00
CA GLN A 97 -2.69 4.64 0.71
C GLN A 97 -2.60 6.11 0.27
N ASN A 98 -3.03 6.39 -0.97
CA ASN A 98 -3.05 7.75 -1.55
C ASN A 98 -1.67 8.45 -1.55
N VAL A 99 -0.60 7.66 -1.72
CA VAL A 99 0.77 8.18 -1.82
C VAL A 99 1.04 8.57 -3.26
N GLY A 100 1.34 9.85 -3.48
CA GLY A 100 1.60 10.39 -4.81
C GLY A 100 2.42 11.68 -4.77
N TYR A 101 2.63 12.28 -5.95
CA TYR A 101 3.25 13.58 -6.11
C TYR A 101 2.27 14.55 -6.80
N PRO A 102 2.39 15.88 -6.56
CA PRO A 102 1.57 16.87 -7.25
C PRO A 102 1.71 16.73 -8.77
N SER A 103 0.60 16.83 -9.52
CA SER A 103 0.54 16.68 -10.98
C SER A 103 1.17 15.37 -11.51
N MET A 104 0.53 14.24 -11.19
CA MET A 104 0.90 12.94 -11.75
C MET A 104 0.93 12.99 -13.28
N ASN A 105 2.12 12.77 -13.85
CA ASN A 105 2.23 12.42 -15.25
C ASN A 105 2.14 10.89 -15.35
N MET A 106 1.41 10.36 -16.33
CA MET A 106 1.26 8.90 -16.52
C MET A 106 2.56 8.21 -16.98
N SER A 107 3.72 8.85 -16.80
CA SER A 107 5.01 8.34 -17.21
C SER A 107 5.65 7.57 -16.06
N HIS A 108 5.73 6.26 -16.24
CA HIS A 108 6.38 5.33 -15.32
C HIS A 108 7.77 5.82 -14.86
N PHE A 109 8.61 6.29 -15.78
CA PHE A 109 9.97 6.76 -15.48
C PHE A 109 10.02 8.10 -14.74
N ARG A 110 9.15 9.05 -15.12
CA ARG A 110 9.14 10.38 -14.50
C ARG A 110 8.48 10.35 -13.13
N GLY A 111 7.43 9.53 -12.94
CA GLY A 111 6.81 9.32 -11.64
C GLY A 111 7.77 8.70 -10.63
N ALA A 112 8.49 7.64 -11.01
CA ALA A 112 9.52 7.06 -10.15
C ALA A 112 10.62 8.09 -9.79
N ARG A 113 11.04 8.92 -10.76
CA ARG A 113 12.00 10.01 -10.50
C ARG A 113 11.48 11.04 -9.49
N HIS A 114 10.25 11.52 -9.65
CA HIS A 114 9.69 12.53 -8.73
C HIS A 114 9.48 12.00 -7.32
N SER A 115 9.00 10.76 -7.18
CA SER A 115 8.70 10.16 -5.87
C SER A 115 9.94 9.81 -5.05
N PHE A 116 11.02 9.32 -5.68
CA PHE A 116 12.20 8.83 -4.96
C PHE A 116 13.44 9.72 -5.08
N TYR A 117 13.62 10.41 -6.21
CA TYR A 117 14.84 11.17 -6.49
C TYR A 117 14.65 12.70 -6.42
N GLY A 118 13.40 13.14 -6.20
CA GLY A 118 13.04 14.56 -6.15
C GLY A 118 13.01 15.24 -7.53
N ALA A 119 12.26 16.33 -7.62
CA ALA A 119 12.34 17.23 -8.77
C ALA A 119 13.65 18.03 -8.68
N ARG A 120 14.54 17.90 -9.68
CA ARG A 120 15.65 18.86 -9.81
C ARG A 120 15.05 20.25 -9.98
N ARG A 121 15.37 21.17 -9.07
CA ARG A 121 15.18 22.60 -9.30
C ARG A 121 15.94 22.94 -10.58
N GLN A 122 15.22 23.43 -11.59
CA GLN A 122 15.83 24.30 -12.60
C GLN A 122 15.95 25.69 -11.98
#